data_AF-A0A2M7RZB8-F1
#
_entry.id   AF-A0A2M7RZB8-F1
#
_cell.length_a   1.000
_cell.length_b   1.000
_cell.length_c   1.000
_cell.angle_alpha   90.00
_cell.angle_beta   90.00
_cell.angle_gamma   90.00
#
_symmetry.space_group_name_H-M   'P 1'
#
loop_
_entity.id
_entity.type
_entity.pdbx_description
1 polymer ?
#
loop_
_entity_poly.entity_id
_entity_poly.type
_entity_poly.pdbx_seq_one_letter_code
_entity_poly.pdbx_strand_id
1 'polypeptide(L)' 'MGEGLLLENGSRAKMAVNVGDQVLYKKSYSAEELELDEGKCVLISEHDILGIIK' A
#
# COMPACT_ATOMS: atom_id res chain seq x y z
N MET A 1 -0.06 -8.09 -1.77
CA MET A 1 -0.82 -7.08 -0.99
C MET A 1 -0.85 -7.55 0.46
N GLY A 2 -0.66 -6.66 1.44
CA GLY A 2 -0.70 -7.03 2.86
C GLY A 2 -2.09 -7.47 3.32
N GLU A 3 -2.17 -8.06 4.52
CA GLU A 3 -3.41 -8.60 5.09
C GLU A 3 -4.40 -7.52 5.57
N GLY A 4 -4.01 -6.24 5.52
CA GLY A 4 -4.79 -5.10 5.98
C GLY A 4 -4.64 -4.80 7.48
N LEU A 5 -5.16 -3.64 7.90
CA LEU A 5 -4.98 -3.10 9.25
C LEU A 5 -5.64 -4.01 10.30
N LEU A 6 -4.91 -4.37 11.36
CA LEU A 6 -5.47 -5.11 12.49
C LEU A 6 -6.34 -4.16 13.34
N LEU A 7 -7.61 -4.47 13.45
CA LEU A 7 -8.58 -3.73 14.26
C LEU A 7 -8.55 -4.21 15.72
N GLU A 8 -9.02 -3.37 16.64
CA GLU A 8 -9.06 -3.69 18.08
C GLU A 8 -9.87 -4.94 18.42
N ASN A 9 -10.85 -5.29 17.57
CA ASN A 9 -11.66 -6.49 17.70
C ASN A 9 -10.94 -7.77 17.23
N GLY A 10 -9.66 -7.69 16.83
CA GLY A 10 -8.85 -8.80 16.33
C GLY A 10 -9.10 -9.18 14.87
N SER A 11 -10.03 -8.52 14.18
CA SER A 11 -10.25 -8.71 12.75
C SER A 11 -9.33 -7.80 11.92
N ARG A 12 -9.15 -8.11 10.63
CA ARG A 12 -8.38 -7.28 9.70
C ARG A 12 -9.31 -6.47 8.82
N ALA A 13 -9.05 -5.17 8.70
CA ALA A 13 -9.70 -4.32 7.71
C ALA A 13 -9.25 -4.72 6.31
N LYS A 14 -10.18 -4.75 5.36
CA LYS A 14 -9.84 -4.99 3.96
C LYS A 14 -9.12 -3.76 3.38
N MET A 15 -8.04 -3.99 2.65
CA MET A 15 -7.35 -2.96 1.88
C MET A 15 -8.33 -2.27 0.90
N ALA A 16 -8.25 -0.95 0.80
CA ALA A 16 -9.06 -0.12 -0.09
C ALA A 16 -8.61 -0.17 -1.56
N VAL A 17 -7.47 -0.82 -1.83
CA VAL A 17 -6.87 -0.98 -3.17
C VAL A 17 -6.82 -2.45 -3.56
N ASN A 18 -6.76 -2.73 -4.85
CA ASN A 18 -6.59 -4.06 -5.43
C ASN A 18 -5.27 -4.17 -6.21
N VAL A 19 -4.85 -5.40 -6.50
CA VAL A 19 -3.66 -5.64 -7.35
C VAL A 19 -3.97 -5.14 -8.75
N GLY A 20 -3.08 -4.31 -9.30
CA GLY A 20 -3.24 -3.70 -10.62
C GLY A 20 -3.83 -2.28 -10.59
N ASP A 21 -4.33 -1.81 -9.45
CA ASP A 21 -4.77 -0.42 -9.32
C ASP A 21 -3.57 0.53 -9.46
N GLN A 22 -3.73 1.57 -10.28
CA GLN A 22 -2.79 2.69 -10.30
C GLN A 22 -3.17 3.67 -9.21
N VAL A 23 -2.24 4.02 -8.34
CA VAL A 23 -2.53 4.84 -7.16
C VAL A 23 -1.67 6.09 -7.13
N LEU A 24 -2.26 7.17 -6.66
CA LEU A 24 -1.53 8.35 -6.22
C LEU A 24 -1.23 8.18 -4.74
N TYR A 25 0.03 8.33 -4.36
CA TYR A 25 0.46 8.29 -2.97
C TYR A 25 1.37 9.48 -2.66
N LYS A 26 1.43 9.89 -1.40
CA LYS A 26 2.42 10.89 -0.95
C LYS A 26 3.79 10.24 -0.97
N LYS A 27 4.74 10.84 -1.68
CA LYS A 27 6.16 10.51 -1.52
C LYS A 27 6.64 11.08 -0.18
N SER A 28 6.29 10.41 0.91
CA SER A 28 6.77 10.69 2.26
C SER A 28 8.09 9.96 2.52
N TYR A 29 8.83 10.36 3.57
CA TYR A 29 10.05 9.66 4.01
C TYR A 29 9.82 8.21 4.43
N SER A 30 8.57 7.78 4.58
CA SER A 30 8.16 6.44 4.99
C SER A 30 8.01 5.46 3.82
N ALA A 31 8.16 5.93 2.59
CA ALA A 31 8.19 5.06 1.43
C ALA A 31 9.57 4.39 1.30
N GLU A 32 9.60 3.06 1.44
CA GLU A 32 10.82 2.28 1.25
C GLU A 32 10.90 1.75 -0.18
N GLU A 33 11.99 2.08 -0.88
CA GLU A 33 12.29 1.49 -2.18
C GLU A 33 12.99 0.14 -1.98
N LEU A 34 12.43 -0.92 -2.56
CA LEU A 34 12.93 -2.28 -2.47
C LEU A 34 13.27 -2.78 -3.87
N GLU A 35 14.43 -3.40 -4.03
CA GLU A 35 14.78 -4.15 -5.24
C GLU A 35 14.44 -5.62 -5.00
N LEU A 36 13.46 -6.13 -5.75
CA LEU A 36 13.10 -7.54 -5.82
C LEU A 36 13.61 -8.11 -7.15
N ASP A 37 13.64 -9.44 -7.29
CA ASP A 37 14.06 -10.11 -8.54
C ASP A 37 13.23 -9.63 -9.76
N GLU A 38 12.02 -9.16 -9.51
CA GLU A 38 11.03 -8.69 -10.47
C GLU A 38 11.18 -7.20 -10.83
N GLY A 39 12.08 -6.48 -10.13
CA GLY A 39 12.37 -5.07 -10.33
C GLY A 39 12.20 -4.20 -9.08
N LYS A 40 12.24 -2.88 -9.29
CA LYS A 40 12.06 -1.88 -8.24
C LYS A 40 10.61 -1.77 -7.81
N CYS A 41 10.39 -1.89 -6.51
CA CYS A 41 9.10 -1.77 -5.84
C CYS A 41 9.17 -0.67 -4.78
N VAL A 42 8.01 -0.10 -4.42
CA VAL A 42 7.91 0.86 -3.33
C VAL A 42 6.93 0.31 -2.29
N LEU A 43 7.42 0.09 -1.07
CA LEU A 43 6.60 -0.27 0.08
C LEU A 43 6.03 1.03 0.68
N ILE A 44 4.71 1.13 0.69
CA ILE A 44 3.98 2.24 1.28
C ILE A 44 2.84 1.72 2.15
N SER A 45 2.48 2.48 3.17
CA SER A 45 1.30 2.19 3.98
C SER A 45 0.04 2.65 3.26
N GLU A 46 -1.09 2.00 3.53
CA GLU A 46 -2.39 2.37 2.95
C GLU A 46 -2.78 3.82 3.26
N HIS A 47 -2.40 4.34 4.42
CA HIS A 47 -2.64 5.73 4.82
C HIS A 47 -1.94 6.78 3.95
N ASP A 48 -0.88 6.41 3.22
CA ASP A 48 -0.18 7.32 2.31
C ASP A 48 -0.83 7.39 0.93
N ILE A 49 -1.80 6.51 0.64
CA ILE A 49 -2.55 6.49 -0.62
C ILE A 49 -3.57 7.63 -0.61
N LEU A 50 -3.46 8.55 -1.57
CA LEU A 50 -4.35 9.69 -1.75
C LEU A 50 -5.56 9.37 -2.61
N GLY A 51 -5.43 8.40 -3.53
CA GLY A 51 -6.51 7.99 -4.41
C GLY A 51 -6.07 6.99 -5.48
N ILE A 52 -7.04 6.43 -6.19
CA ILE A 52 -6.85 5.53 -7.33
C ILE A 52 -7.04 6.32 -8.62
N ILE A 53 -6.10 6.19 -9.56
CA ILE A 53 -6.13 6.82 -10.89
C ILE A 53 -6.58 5.74 -11.90
N LYS A 54 -7.45 6.13 -12.84
CA LYS A 54 -8.03 5.25 -13.86
C LYS A 54 -7.60 5.68 -15.26
#